data_AF-A0A3M1GKK6-F1
#
_entry.id   AF-A0A3M1GKK6-F1
#
_cell.length_a   1.000
_cell.length_b   1.000
_cell.length_c   1.000
_cell.angle_alpha   90.00
_cell.angle_beta   90.00
_cell.angle_gamma   90.00
#
_symmetry.space_group_name_H-M   'P 1'
#
loop_
_entity.id
_entity.type
_entity.pdbx_description
1 polymer ?
#
loop_
_entity_poly.entity_id
_entity_poly.type
_entity_poly.pdbx_seq_one_letter_code
_entity_poly.pdbx_strand_id
1 'polypeptide(L)'
;MHHPPSMSPIDTTTDADLVAACLDGDRTAFSRLVERYQRLLCSLAYTATGSIPASEDLAQEAFVIAWQRLGELRSPEKFRPWLCGILRHRIGRLRRREARAPTHQAADIDEHAHAITAADTSAPSHAMSNEEQTILWHALAQLPETYREPLVLYYREHRSVEHVAVALDLSEDAVKQRLHRGRKLLQERVLRFVEGALVRSTPGRVFTAGVLASIAALPPPARAAAAGGIAAKAAAATKSTGAAAWLAALSGAVSTLLALRAGLDQARTGRERRAVVRLVIIVFALFAGLVGVLFGGREAALRWPDLQVPLAWSVQAIVVGFSIGWPLLFWRLLRQSRELRSAERARRPERFRAPADQRRSRSGEYVSGWRLLGLPLVHIRFATPDAGDPPVIGWIAGGDRAIGILFAWGGFAAGGIAVGAVSVGLVSFGAVGLGLVGLGSIGVGAIALGAVAIGYRAWASMSALGWETAQGYGFALAKTAAEGPIAIARHANDAIAREMLANPHLDAHTMIFLVAVTILAIAPVAAYAAAVRRRLGKDR
;
A
#
# COMPACT_ATOMS: atom_id res chain seq x y z
N MET A 1 32.82 43.92 -6.72
CA MET A 1 32.84 43.30 -5.37
C MET A 1 31.88 42.12 -5.39
N HIS A 2 32.40 40.92 -5.59
CA HIS A 2 31.60 39.69 -5.66
C HIS A 2 31.44 39.17 -4.24
N HIS A 3 30.22 39.21 -3.71
CA HIS A 3 29.90 38.65 -2.41
C HIS A 3 30.10 37.12 -2.48
N PRO A 4 30.87 36.50 -1.56
CA PRO A 4 30.95 35.05 -1.52
C PRO A 4 29.56 34.47 -1.26
N PRO A 5 29.19 33.33 -1.86
CA PRO A 5 27.93 32.68 -1.54
C PRO A 5 27.88 32.40 -0.03
N SER A 6 26.80 32.83 0.61
CA SER A 6 26.55 32.59 2.02
C SER A 6 26.77 31.12 2.34
N MET A 7 27.86 30.80 3.05
CA MET A 7 28.05 29.50 3.68
C MET A 7 26.81 29.23 4.52
N SER A 8 26.04 28.22 4.10
CA SER A 8 25.00 27.63 4.94
C SER A 8 25.66 27.24 6.26
N PRO A 9 25.00 27.41 7.41
CA PRO A 9 25.60 27.15 8.71
C PRO A 9 26.20 25.75 8.71
N ILE A 10 27.44 25.62 9.18
CA ILE A 10 28.13 24.34 9.35
C ILE A 10 27.19 23.46 10.18
N ASP A 11 26.59 22.46 9.54
CA ASP A 11 25.70 21.48 10.16
C ASP A 11 26.61 20.55 10.99
N THR A 12 26.97 20.99 12.20
CA THR A 12 27.85 20.28 13.13
C THR A 12 27.20 19.02 13.71
N THR A 13 25.96 18.72 13.33
CA THR A 13 25.23 17.54 13.78
C THR A 13 25.78 16.29 13.10
N THR A 14 26.37 15.41 13.90
CA THR A 14 26.97 14.17 13.42
C THR A 14 25.88 13.19 12.98
N ASP A 15 26.24 12.19 12.18
CA ASP A 15 25.31 11.13 11.80
C ASP A 15 24.76 10.40 13.03
N ALA A 16 25.58 10.22 14.07
CA ALA A 16 25.18 9.60 15.32
C ALA A 16 24.06 10.38 16.02
N ASP A 17 24.19 11.72 16.06
CA ASP A 17 23.18 12.61 16.67
C ASP A 17 21.86 12.57 15.88
N LEU A 18 21.93 12.58 14.55
CA LEU A 18 20.75 12.47 13.70
C LEU A 18 20.06 11.11 13.85
N VAL A 19 20.83 10.02 13.93
CA VAL A 19 20.29 8.67 14.16
C VAL A 19 19.62 8.57 15.54
N ALA A 20 20.26 9.11 16.59
CA ALA A 20 19.67 9.15 17.93
C ALA A 20 18.34 9.92 17.94
N ALA A 21 18.30 11.12 17.34
CA ALA A 21 17.08 11.90 17.21
C ALA A 21 15.98 11.16 16.42
N CYS A 22 16.34 10.37 15.39
CA CYS A 22 15.40 9.53 14.67
C CYS A 22 14.78 8.43 15.55
N LEU A 23 15.59 7.80 16.40
CA LEU A 23 15.14 6.75 17.32
C LEU A 23 14.22 7.32 18.42
N ASP A 24 14.44 8.58 18.82
CA ASP A 24 13.58 9.33 19.73
C ASP A 24 12.30 9.87 19.05
N GLY A 25 12.12 9.60 17.74
CA GLY A 25 10.90 9.89 16.99
C GLY A 25 10.93 11.18 16.17
N ASP A 26 12.06 11.88 16.09
CA ASP A 26 12.22 13.06 15.23
C ASP A 26 12.37 12.66 13.76
N ARG A 27 11.27 12.81 13.01
CA ARG A 27 11.22 12.53 11.57
C ARG A 27 12.01 13.53 10.74
N THR A 28 12.24 14.73 11.25
CA THR A 28 13.00 15.77 10.53
C THR A 28 14.50 15.46 10.54
N ALA A 29 14.99 14.75 11.55
CA ALA A 29 16.36 14.24 11.60
C ALA A 29 16.65 13.24 10.46
N PHE A 30 15.69 12.37 10.13
CA PHE A 30 15.86 11.42 9.01
C PHE A 30 15.82 12.11 7.66
N SER A 31 15.03 13.18 7.51
CA SER A 31 15.08 14.03 6.32
C SER A 31 16.49 14.54 6.05
N ARG A 32 17.19 14.98 7.09
CA ARG A 32 18.59 15.44 6.97
C ARG A 32 19.53 14.31 6.57
N LEU A 33 19.35 13.10 7.12
CA LEU A 33 20.12 11.92 6.69
C LEU A 33 19.86 11.57 5.22
N VAL A 34 18.61 11.64 4.75
CA VAL A 34 18.28 11.43 3.33
C VAL A 34 18.90 12.51 2.45
N GLU A 35 18.79 13.79 2.82
CA GLU A 35 19.40 14.89 2.07
C GLU A 35 20.92 14.76 1.96
N ARG A 36 21.56 14.31 3.05
CA ARG A 36 23.01 14.09 3.13
C ARG A 36 23.48 12.94 2.23
N TYR A 37 22.69 11.86 2.11
CA TYR A 37 23.14 10.62 1.45
C TYR A 37 22.43 10.29 0.12
N GLN A 38 21.41 11.04 -0.29
CA GLN A 38 20.64 10.74 -1.51
C GLN A 38 21.51 10.70 -2.77
N ARG A 39 22.48 11.61 -2.89
CA ARG A 39 23.35 11.68 -4.07
C ARG A 39 24.29 10.49 -4.14
N LEU A 40 24.83 10.08 -2.99
CA LEU A 40 25.69 8.91 -2.87
C LEU A 40 24.95 7.65 -3.29
N LEU A 41 23.76 7.42 -2.72
CA LEU A 41 22.99 6.22 -2.98
C LEU A 41 22.47 6.17 -4.42
N CYS A 42 21.94 7.27 -4.96
CA CYS A 42 21.51 7.29 -6.37
C CYS A 42 22.68 7.14 -7.34
N SER A 43 23.87 7.65 -6.99
CA SER A 43 25.08 7.48 -7.81
C SER A 43 25.57 6.04 -7.79
N LEU A 44 25.64 5.41 -6.63
CA LEU A 44 25.98 3.99 -6.47
C LEU A 44 24.92 3.05 -7.09
N ALA A 45 23.65 3.41 -7.07
CA ALA A 45 22.61 2.63 -7.74
C ALA A 45 22.75 2.73 -9.26
N TYR A 46 23.03 3.93 -9.78
CA TYR A 46 23.18 4.18 -11.20
C TYR A 46 24.38 3.48 -11.83
N THR A 47 25.48 3.28 -11.09
CA THR A 47 26.62 2.49 -11.59
C THR A 47 26.24 1.04 -11.88
N ALA A 48 25.16 0.55 -11.27
CA ALA A 48 24.62 -0.78 -11.49
C ALA A 48 23.46 -0.82 -12.47
N THR A 49 22.57 0.19 -12.47
CA THR A 49 21.32 0.16 -13.25
C THR A 49 21.38 0.91 -14.58
N GLY A 50 22.23 1.93 -14.71
CA GLY A 50 22.31 2.77 -15.92
C GLY A 50 21.11 3.66 -16.22
N SER A 51 20.03 3.52 -15.46
CA SER A 51 18.78 4.24 -15.62
C SER A 51 18.53 5.14 -14.41
N ILE A 52 18.23 6.41 -14.66
CA ILE A 52 17.96 7.40 -13.59
C ILE A 52 16.74 6.95 -12.78
N PRO A 53 15.56 6.66 -13.38
CA PRO A 53 14.41 6.17 -12.63
C PRO A 53 14.71 4.90 -11.80
N ALA A 54 15.37 3.91 -12.41
CA ALA A 54 15.68 2.67 -11.70
C ALA A 54 16.70 2.89 -10.56
N SER A 55 17.62 3.84 -10.72
CA SER A 55 18.58 4.20 -9.67
C SER A 55 17.92 4.91 -8.49
N GLU A 56 16.94 5.78 -8.77
CA GLU A 56 16.16 6.48 -7.75
C GLU A 56 15.26 5.52 -6.99
N ASP A 57 14.55 4.63 -7.69
CA ASP A 57 13.71 3.60 -7.07
C ASP A 57 14.53 2.69 -6.14
N LEU A 58 15.72 2.26 -6.58
CA LEU A 58 16.59 1.39 -5.79
C LEU A 58 17.17 2.10 -4.56
N ALA A 59 17.54 3.37 -4.70
CA ALA A 59 18.00 4.21 -3.59
C ALA A 59 16.87 4.50 -2.59
N GLN A 60 15.66 4.79 -3.07
CA GLN A 60 14.47 5.00 -2.26
C GLN A 60 14.13 3.74 -1.46
N GLU A 61 14.19 2.56 -2.07
CA GLU A 61 13.99 1.29 -1.37
C GLU A 61 15.05 1.08 -0.28
N ALA A 62 16.32 1.43 -0.55
CA ALA A 62 17.39 1.34 0.44
C ALA A 62 17.17 2.28 1.63
N PHE A 63 16.71 3.53 1.41
CA PHE A 63 16.36 4.46 2.49
C PHE A 63 15.15 3.99 3.31
N VAL A 64 14.14 3.39 2.66
CA VAL A 64 12.99 2.82 3.36
C VAL A 64 13.41 1.65 4.26
N ILE A 65 14.27 0.76 3.76
CA ILE A 65 14.83 -0.34 4.57
C ILE A 65 15.68 0.21 5.72
N ALA A 66 16.48 1.24 5.46
CA ALA A 66 17.29 1.89 6.47
C ALA A 66 16.43 2.52 7.58
N TRP A 67 15.33 3.18 7.23
CA TRP A 67 14.35 3.70 8.20
C TRP A 67 13.74 2.58 9.05
N GLN A 68 13.33 1.47 8.44
CA GLN A 68 12.70 0.34 9.13
C GLN A 68 13.66 -0.37 10.09
N ARG A 69 14.95 -0.45 9.72
CA ARG A 69 15.98 -1.19 10.46
C ARG A 69 16.92 -0.28 11.26
N LEU A 70 16.59 1.00 11.39
CA LEU A 70 17.46 1.97 12.04
C LEU A 70 17.78 1.59 13.49
N GLY A 71 16.81 1.00 14.20
CA GLY A 71 16.99 0.49 15.57
C GLY A 71 17.88 -0.75 15.68
N GLU A 72 18.27 -1.39 14.57
CA GLU A 72 19.23 -2.50 14.56
C GLU A 72 20.69 -2.01 14.41
N LEU A 73 20.89 -0.71 14.15
CA LEU A 73 22.21 -0.12 13.98
C LEU A 73 22.93 0.01 15.33
N ARG A 74 23.89 -0.89 15.58
CA ARG A 74 24.67 -0.93 16.85
C ARG A 74 25.62 0.25 17.03
N SER A 75 26.09 0.81 15.91
CA SER A 75 27.08 1.89 15.85
C SER A 75 26.51 3.03 15.00
N PRO A 76 25.83 4.02 15.60
CA PRO A 76 25.26 5.16 14.89
C PRO A 76 26.29 5.93 14.05
N GLU A 77 27.55 5.97 14.48
CA GLU A 77 28.69 6.54 13.76
C GLU A 77 29.02 5.82 12.45
N LYS A 78 28.52 4.58 12.27
CA LYS A 78 28.70 3.76 11.06
C LYS A 78 27.45 3.76 10.16
N PHE A 79 26.59 4.75 10.29
CA PHE A 79 25.37 4.87 9.48
C PHE A 79 25.66 4.82 7.97
N ARG A 80 26.63 5.59 7.47
CA ARG A 80 27.00 5.62 6.04
C ARG A 80 27.40 4.25 5.47
N PRO A 81 28.39 3.52 6.02
CA PRO A 81 28.75 2.20 5.49
C PRO A 81 27.63 1.17 5.64
N TRP A 82 26.83 1.25 6.70
CA TRP A 82 25.65 0.40 6.88
C TRP A 82 24.59 0.63 5.79
N LEU A 83 24.27 1.89 5.50
CA LEU A 83 23.34 2.31 4.46
C LEU A 83 23.84 1.88 3.06
N CYS A 84 25.13 2.05 2.78
CA CYS A 84 25.74 1.57 1.54
C CYS A 84 25.68 0.04 1.44
N GLY A 85 25.83 -0.68 2.55
CA GLY A 85 25.68 -2.14 2.63
C GLY A 85 24.26 -2.60 2.26
N ILE A 86 23.23 -1.90 2.74
CA ILE A 86 21.83 -2.15 2.36
C ILE A 86 21.67 -2.00 0.84
N LEU A 87 22.17 -0.90 0.26
CA LEU A 87 22.09 -0.66 -1.18
C LEU A 87 22.86 -1.72 -1.99
N ARG A 88 24.10 -2.06 -1.60
CA ARG A 88 24.90 -3.10 -2.28
C ARG A 88 24.21 -4.46 -2.23
N HIS A 89 23.55 -4.80 -1.12
CA HIS A 89 22.75 -6.02 -1.04
C HIS A 89 21.56 -6.00 -2.01
N ARG A 90 20.89 -4.84 -2.18
CA ARG A 90 19.81 -4.67 -3.17
C ARG A 90 20.32 -4.81 -4.61
N ILE A 91 21.42 -4.14 -4.94
CA ILE A 91 22.10 -4.27 -6.25
C ILE A 91 22.44 -5.73 -6.54
N GLY A 92 23.02 -6.46 -5.57
CA GLY A 92 23.35 -7.88 -5.73
C GLY A 92 22.12 -8.76 -5.95
N ARG A 93 20.98 -8.45 -5.33
CA ARG A 93 19.71 -9.15 -5.61
C ARG A 93 19.17 -8.85 -6.99
N LEU A 94 19.27 -7.60 -7.46
CA LEU A 94 18.86 -7.21 -8.81
C LEU A 94 19.68 -7.99 -9.87
N ARG A 95 21.02 -7.94 -9.77
CA ARG A 95 21.92 -8.66 -10.69
C ARG A 95 21.65 -10.17 -10.72
N ARG A 96 21.38 -10.79 -9.57
CA ARG A 96 21.02 -12.24 -9.50
C ARG A 96 19.66 -12.56 -10.12
N ARG A 97 18.71 -11.62 -10.11
CA ARG A 97 17.41 -11.78 -10.77
C ARG A 97 17.54 -11.65 -12.28
N GLU A 98 18.29 -10.65 -12.74
CA GLU A 98 18.58 -10.44 -14.17
C GLU A 98 19.37 -11.62 -14.77
N ALA A 99 20.35 -12.18 -14.04
CA ALA A 99 21.10 -13.36 -14.46
C ALA A 99 20.28 -14.67 -14.49
N ARG A 100 19.09 -14.69 -13.88
CA ARG A 100 18.18 -15.86 -13.85
C ARG A 100 16.97 -15.69 -14.77
N ALA A 101 16.80 -14.52 -15.40
CA ALA A 101 15.77 -14.31 -16.40
C ALA A 101 16.23 -14.95 -17.73
N PRO A 102 15.38 -15.74 -18.41
CA PRO A 102 15.73 -16.26 -19.74
C PRO A 102 15.94 -15.08 -20.69
N THR A 103 17.09 -15.07 -21.38
CA THR A 103 17.46 -14.07 -22.37
C THR A 103 16.49 -14.10 -23.55
N HIS A 104 15.46 -13.25 -23.50
CA HIS A 104 14.71 -12.79 -24.67
C HIS A 104 14.80 -11.27 -24.69
N GLN A 105 15.91 -10.76 -25.23
CA GLN A 105 16.02 -9.44 -25.86
C GLN A 105 17.43 -9.30 -26.45
N ALA A 106 17.68 -10.09 -27.48
CA ALA A 106 18.81 -9.91 -28.40
C ALA A 106 18.36 -10.38 -29.80
N ALA A 107 17.33 -9.74 -30.32
CA ALA A 107 16.96 -9.65 -31.74
C ALA A 107 15.72 -8.74 -31.82
N ASP A 108 15.56 -8.03 -32.92
CA ASP A 108 14.51 -7.06 -33.26
C ASP A 108 14.77 -5.62 -32.78
N ILE A 109 15.92 -5.10 -33.22
CA ILE A 109 16.06 -3.69 -33.62
C ILE A 109 15.87 -3.67 -35.14
N ASP A 110 14.64 -3.77 -35.59
CA ASP A 110 14.19 -3.10 -36.81
C ASP A 110 12.67 -3.20 -36.87
N GLU A 111 12.03 -2.21 -37.48
CA GLU A 111 10.57 -2.15 -37.67
C GLU A 111 9.77 -1.77 -36.41
N HIS A 112 9.72 -0.47 -36.11
CA HIS A 112 8.48 0.32 -35.90
C HIS A 112 8.88 1.79 -35.69
N ALA A 113 9.55 2.35 -36.71
CA ALA A 113 9.52 3.78 -36.95
C ALA A 113 8.13 4.12 -37.52
N HIS A 114 7.57 5.25 -37.07
CA HIS A 114 6.31 5.90 -37.48
C HIS A 114 5.05 5.59 -36.65
N ALA A 115 4.88 6.33 -35.57
CA ALA A 115 3.67 7.12 -35.34
C ALA A 115 3.93 8.22 -34.29
N ILE A 116 4.08 9.45 -34.77
CA ILE A 116 4.06 10.67 -33.96
C ILE A 116 2.60 10.96 -33.62
N THR A 117 2.28 11.20 -32.35
CA THR A 117 1.27 12.21 -32.00
C THR A 117 1.67 12.88 -30.69
N ALA A 118 2.01 14.16 -30.80
CA ALA A 118 2.35 15.04 -29.71
C ALA A 118 1.12 15.38 -28.85
N ALA A 119 1.30 15.40 -27.53
CA ALA A 119 0.57 16.27 -26.64
C ALA A 119 1.55 16.83 -25.60
N ASP A 120 1.97 18.06 -25.85
CA ASP A 120 2.79 18.88 -24.97
C ASP A 120 2.17 19.08 -23.58
N THR A 121 2.99 19.00 -22.54
CA THR A 121 2.90 19.93 -21.42
C THR A 121 4.31 20.21 -20.87
N SER A 122 4.62 21.49 -20.76
CA SER A 122 5.96 22.08 -20.68
C SER A 122 6.52 22.23 -19.24
N ALA A 123 7.78 21.77 -19.10
CA ALA A 123 8.93 22.29 -18.31
C ALA A 123 8.91 22.24 -16.74
N PRO A 124 10.08 22.05 -16.06
CA PRO A 124 11.33 22.81 -16.28
C PRO A 124 12.58 22.02 -16.70
N SER A 125 13.13 22.40 -17.86
CA SER A 125 14.53 22.57 -18.29
C SER A 125 15.72 21.65 -17.92
N HIS A 126 15.57 20.46 -17.33
CA HIS A 126 16.75 19.58 -17.07
C HIS A 126 16.59 18.07 -17.32
N ALA A 127 15.48 17.60 -17.90
CA ALA A 127 15.32 16.18 -18.19
C ALA A 127 16.19 15.75 -19.39
N MET A 128 17.17 14.87 -19.14
CA MET A 128 17.89 14.19 -20.22
C MET A 128 16.93 13.33 -21.05
N SER A 129 17.05 13.36 -22.37
CA SER A 129 16.25 12.50 -23.26
C SER A 129 16.58 11.02 -23.03
N ASN A 130 15.62 10.13 -23.25
CA ASN A 130 15.83 8.67 -23.17
C ASN A 130 16.96 8.21 -24.11
N GLU A 131 17.10 8.84 -25.28
CA GLU A 131 18.19 8.56 -26.23
C GLU A 131 19.55 8.94 -25.64
N GLU A 132 19.65 10.11 -24.97
CA GLU A 132 20.89 10.55 -24.31
C GLU A 132 21.26 9.62 -23.14
N GLN A 133 20.27 9.12 -22.40
CA GLN A 133 20.47 8.17 -21.31
C GLN A 133 21.00 6.82 -21.82
N THR A 134 20.45 6.31 -22.92
CA THR A 134 20.91 5.06 -23.54
C THR A 134 22.35 5.20 -24.06
N ILE A 135 22.68 6.30 -24.74
CA ILE A 135 24.04 6.56 -25.23
C ILE A 135 25.03 6.71 -24.06
N LEU A 136 24.64 7.43 -22.99
CA LEU A 136 25.43 7.58 -21.77
C LEU A 136 25.72 6.22 -21.12
N TRP A 137 24.69 5.40 -20.95
CA TRP A 137 24.86 4.10 -20.30
C TRP A 137 25.70 3.15 -21.15
N HIS A 138 25.52 3.14 -22.48
CA HIS A 138 26.34 2.31 -23.37
C HIS A 138 27.83 2.66 -23.25
N ALA A 139 28.18 3.95 -23.16
CA ALA A 139 29.56 4.39 -22.94
C ALA A 139 30.09 3.99 -21.56
N LEU A 140 29.26 4.04 -20.51
CA LEU A 140 29.65 3.68 -19.15
C LEU A 140 29.76 2.16 -18.95
N ALA A 141 28.88 1.37 -19.58
CA ALA A 141 28.84 -0.09 -19.46
C ALA A 141 30.12 -0.76 -20.01
N GLN A 142 30.79 -0.13 -20.98
CA GLN A 142 32.06 -0.61 -21.53
C GLN A 142 33.25 -0.47 -20.56
N LEU A 143 33.14 0.37 -19.52
CA LEU A 143 34.17 0.51 -18.49
C LEU A 143 34.07 -0.63 -17.47
N PRO A 144 35.19 -1.24 -17.06
CA PRO A 144 35.23 -2.09 -15.86
C PRO A 144 34.65 -1.36 -14.63
N GLU A 145 33.93 -2.09 -13.77
CA GLU A 145 33.26 -1.54 -12.57
C GLU A 145 34.23 -0.75 -11.67
N THR A 146 35.48 -1.22 -11.56
CA THR A 146 36.58 -0.57 -10.82
C THR A 146 36.87 0.88 -11.28
N TYR A 147 36.58 1.22 -12.54
CA TYR A 147 36.77 2.56 -13.10
C TYR A 147 35.44 3.32 -13.24
N ARG A 148 34.34 2.60 -13.51
CA ARG A 148 33.00 3.16 -13.66
C ARG A 148 32.47 3.77 -12.36
N GLU A 149 32.59 3.07 -11.25
CA GLU A 149 32.03 3.49 -9.95
C GLU A 149 32.66 4.80 -9.45
N PRO A 150 34.00 4.98 -9.42
CA PRO A 150 34.61 6.27 -9.09
C PRO A 150 34.23 7.39 -10.05
N LEU A 151 34.11 7.10 -11.35
CA LEU A 151 33.84 8.11 -12.38
C LEU A 151 32.41 8.67 -12.27
N VAL A 152 31.42 7.80 -12.08
CA VAL A 152 30.03 8.21 -11.86
C VAL A 152 29.89 9.02 -10.57
N LEU A 153 30.49 8.54 -9.47
CA LEU A 153 30.45 9.26 -8.19
C LEU A 153 31.11 10.63 -8.31
N TYR A 154 32.29 10.72 -8.92
CA TYR A 154 33.00 11.98 -9.08
C TYR A 154 32.17 13.03 -9.82
N TYR A 155 31.52 12.69 -10.94
CA TYR A 155 30.75 13.67 -11.71
C TYR A 155 29.38 13.98 -11.10
N ARG A 156 28.75 13.05 -10.36
CA ARG A 156 27.47 13.27 -9.68
C ARG A 156 27.61 13.91 -8.28
N GLU A 157 28.77 13.80 -7.65
CA GLU A 157 29.07 14.32 -6.31
C GLU A 157 30.07 15.49 -6.33
N HIS A 158 29.81 16.49 -7.18
CA HIS A 158 30.54 17.77 -7.20
C HIS A 158 32.05 17.68 -7.45
N ARG A 159 32.55 16.61 -8.08
CA ARG A 159 33.95 16.50 -8.50
C ARG A 159 34.94 16.52 -7.33
N SER A 160 34.55 16.02 -6.16
CA SER A 160 35.44 15.87 -5.00
C SER A 160 36.12 14.50 -4.99
N VAL A 161 37.46 14.47 -5.04
CA VAL A 161 38.24 13.23 -4.93
C VAL A 161 38.17 12.66 -3.52
N GLU A 162 38.22 13.53 -2.51
CA GLU A 162 38.14 13.18 -1.09
C GLU A 162 36.81 12.45 -0.78
N HIS A 163 35.68 12.98 -1.25
CA HIS A 163 34.38 12.32 -1.04
C HIS A 163 34.30 10.95 -1.70
N VAL A 164 34.81 10.81 -2.94
CA VAL A 164 34.83 9.52 -3.65
C VAL A 164 35.73 8.51 -2.94
N ALA A 165 36.88 8.95 -2.41
CA ALA A 165 37.79 8.12 -1.65
C ALA A 165 37.12 7.57 -0.38
N VAL A 166 36.47 8.47 0.35
CA VAL A 166 35.72 8.18 1.58
C VAL A 166 34.48 7.29 1.33
N ALA A 167 33.82 7.45 0.17
CA ALA A 167 32.65 6.66 -0.23
C ALA A 167 33.01 5.23 -0.66
N LEU A 168 34.16 5.06 -1.30
CA LEU A 168 34.62 3.78 -1.85
C LEU A 168 35.64 3.05 -0.97
N ASP A 169 36.02 3.63 0.16
CA ASP A 169 37.07 3.11 1.06
C ASP A 169 38.41 2.93 0.33
N LEU A 170 38.84 3.98 -0.37
CA LEU A 170 40.07 4.03 -1.16
C LEU A 170 40.95 5.20 -0.71
N SER A 171 42.25 5.15 -1.00
CA SER A 171 43.09 6.34 -0.91
C SER A 171 42.76 7.33 -2.02
N GLU A 172 42.95 8.63 -1.78
CA GLU A 172 42.77 9.66 -2.81
C GLU A 172 43.62 9.39 -4.05
N ASP A 173 44.83 8.87 -3.87
CA ASP A 173 45.72 8.52 -4.98
C ASP A 173 45.17 7.36 -5.80
N ALA A 174 44.57 6.35 -5.17
CA ALA A 174 43.87 5.28 -5.87
C ALA A 174 42.66 5.81 -6.65
N VAL A 175 41.93 6.78 -6.10
CA VAL A 175 40.82 7.44 -6.82
C VAL A 175 41.32 8.25 -8.00
N LYS A 176 42.36 9.08 -7.84
CA LYS A 176 42.98 9.86 -8.92
C LYS A 176 43.46 8.95 -10.06
N GLN A 177 44.11 7.84 -9.72
CA GLN A 177 44.56 6.84 -10.71
C GLN A 177 43.37 6.17 -11.43
N ARG A 178 42.33 5.76 -10.71
CA ARG A 178 41.13 5.13 -11.30
C ARG A 178 40.34 6.10 -12.18
N LEU A 179 40.21 7.36 -11.78
CA LEU A 179 39.59 8.42 -12.58
C LEU A 179 40.41 8.72 -13.84
N HIS A 180 41.74 8.80 -13.73
CA HIS A 180 42.61 9.00 -14.87
C HIS A 180 42.49 7.85 -15.89
N ARG A 181 42.53 6.59 -15.43
CA ARG A 181 42.35 5.42 -16.29
C ARG A 181 40.95 5.35 -16.90
N GLY A 182 39.91 5.60 -16.11
CA GLY A 182 38.52 5.64 -16.59
C GLY A 182 38.29 6.71 -17.65
N ARG A 183 38.87 7.90 -17.47
CA ARG A 183 38.83 8.97 -18.48
C ARG A 183 39.59 8.61 -19.76
N LYS A 184 40.75 7.94 -19.67
CA LYS A 184 41.51 7.52 -20.85
C LYS A 184 40.77 6.47 -21.68
N LEU A 185 39.98 5.62 -21.03
CA LEU A 185 39.13 4.62 -21.70
C LEU A 185 37.92 5.25 -22.40
N LEU A 186 37.54 6.48 -22.04
CA LEU A 186 36.50 7.26 -22.72
C LEU A 186 37.15 8.21 -23.73
N GLN A 187 36.87 8.06 -25.03
CA GLN A 187 37.37 8.99 -26.06
C GLN A 187 36.91 10.44 -25.76
N GLU A 188 37.71 11.47 -26.08
CA GLU A 188 37.48 12.86 -25.64
C GLU A 188 36.07 13.42 -25.93
N ARG A 189 35.47 13.09 -27.09
CA ARG A 189 34.11 13.52 -27.45
C ARG A 189 33.05 12.83 -26.60
N VAL A 190 33.22 11.55 -26.31
CA VAL A 190 32.34 10.76 -25.43
C VAL A 190 32.49 11.23 -23.99
N LEU A 191 33.70 11.56 -23.55
CA LEU A 191 33.94 12.06 -22.19
C LEU A 191 33.19 13.37 -21.91
N ARG A 192 33.27 14.39 -22.78
CA ARG A 192 32.54 15.65 -22.56
C ARG A 192 31.02 15.48 -22.51
N PHE A 193 30.47 14.58 -23.34
CA PHE A 193 29.06 14.21 -23.31
C PHE A 193 28.69 13.53 -21.99
N VAL A 194 29.47 12.52 -21.57
CA VAL A 194 29.28 11.78 -20.32
C VAL A 194 29.35 12.70 -19.09
N GLU A 195 30.29 13.64 -19.07
CA GLU A 195 30.40 14.63 -17.98
C GLU A 195 29.16 15.50 -17.85
N GLY A 196 28.70 16.10 -18.96
CA GLY A 196 27.54 16.98 -18.95
C GLY A 196 26.26 16.25 -18.57
N ALA A 197 26.11 15.01 -19.04
CA ALA A 197 24.95 14.17 -18.77
C ALA A 197 24.90 13.71 -17.30
N LEU A 198 26.02 13.24 -16.73
CA LEU A 198 26.07 12.82 -15.32
C LEU A 198 25.76 13.96 -14.35
N VAL A 199 26.27 15.17 -14.61
CA VAL A 199 26.00 16.35 -13.76
C VAL A 199 24.52 16.73 -13.76
N ARG A 200 23.82 16.60 -14.90
CA ARG A 200 22.37 16.91 -15.01
C ARG A 200 21.48 15.85 -14.37
N SER A 201 21.99 14.65 -14.12
CA SER A 201 21.24 13.50 -13.58
C SER A 201 21.23 13.40 -12.04
N THR A 202 21.70 14.41 -11.31
CA THR A 202 21.80 14.35 -9.83
C THR A 202 20.43 14.50 -9.15
N PRO A 203 20.11 13.67 -8.14
CA PRO A 203 18.84 13.80 -7.41
C PRO A 203 18.80 15.10 -6.61
N GLY A 204 17.63 15.75 -6.61
CA GLY A 204 17.39 17.01 -5.90
C GLY A 204 16.30 16.91 -4.82
N ARG A 205 15.83 18.06 -4.33
CA ARG A 205 14.83 18.15 -3.24
C ARG A 205 13.53 17.36 -3.48
N VAL A 206 13.16 17.15 -4.75
CA VAL A 206 11.99 16.33 -5.13
C VAL A 206 12.18 14.86 -4.76
N PHE A 207 13.40 14.33 -4.87
CA PHE A 207 13.74 12.97 -4.45
C PHE A 207 13.64 12.82 -2.93
N THR A 208 14.24 13.74 -2.14
CA THR A 208 14.06 13.77 -0.67
C THR A 208 12.59 13.74 -0.29
N ALA A 209 11.77 14.58 -0.93
CA ALA A 209 10.33 14.63 -0.68
C ALA A 209 9.63 13.31 -1.04
N GLY A 210 10.03 12.64 -2.12
CA GLY A 210 9.54 11.32 -2.52
C GLY A 210 9.89 10.21 -1.53
N VAL A 211 11.12 10.20 -0.99
CA VAL A 211 11.55 9.26 0.05
C VAL A 211 10.76 9.50 1.34
N LEU A 212 10.62 10.76 1.78
CA LEU A 212 9.84 11.11 2.96
C LEU A 212 8.35 10.81 2.78
N ALA A 213 7.80 11.04 1.59
CA ALA A 213 6.42 10.68 1.26
C ALA A 213 6.22 9.16 1.30
N SER A 214 7.21 8.38 0.84
CA SER A 214 7.18 6.92 0.88
C SER A 214 7.25 6.38 2.30
N ILE A 215 8.13 6.95 3.12
CA ILE A 215 8.19 6.68 4.58
C ILE A 215 6.89 7.13 5.25
N ALA A 216 6.30 8.23 4.78
CA ALA A 216 5.05 8.73 5.31
C ALA A 216 3.83 7.89 4.91
N ALA A 217 3.91 7.22 3.76
CA ALA A 217 2.92 6.30 3.22
C ALA A 217 3.08 4.87 3.74
N LEU A 218 4.17 4.56 4.48
CA LEU A 218 4.30 3.27 5.16
C LEU A 218 3.16 3.08 6.17
N PRO A 219 2.50 1.90 6.17
CA PRO A 219 1.40 1.62 7.10
C PRO A 219 1.90 1.70 8.56
N PRO A 220 1.06 2.13 9.52
CA PRO A 220 1.41 2.29 10.94
C PRO A 220 2.24 1.14 11.57
N PRO A 221 2.02 -0.16 11.29
CA PRO A 221 2.86 -1.23 11.83
C PRO A 221 4.34 -1.17 11.43
N ALA A 222 4.69 -0.59 10.27
CA ALA A 222 6.09 -0.42 9.86
C ALA A 222 6.78 0.79 10.55
N ARG A 223 6.00 1.79 10.98
CA ARG A 223 6.47 2.92 11.81
C ARG A 223 6.60 2.54 13.28
N ALA A 224 5.74 1.65 13.78
CA ALA A 224 5.79 1.13 15.14
C ALA A 224 6.86 0.03 15.33
N ALA A 225 7.21 -0.69 14.26
CA ALA A 225 8.28 -1.70 14.29
C ALA A 225 9.66 -1.12 14.65
N ALA A 226 9.93 0.14 14.27
CA ALA A 226 11.19 0.81 14.59
C ALA A 226 11.27 1.32 16.06
N ALA A 227 10.13 1.43 16.77
CA ALA A 227 10.06 2.02 18.11
C ALA A 227 9.63 1.04 19.22
N GLY A 228 9.45 -0.25 18.94
CA GLY A 228 9.23 -1.22 20.01
C GLY A 228 8.67 -2.57 19.59
N GLY A 229 9.43 -3.63 19.87
CA GLY A 229 8.96 -4.94 20.38
C GLY A 229 7.99 -5.81 19.56
N ILE A 230 7.36 -5.33 18.49
CA ILE A 230 6.32 -6.08 17.77
C ILE A 230 6.93 -6.94 16.64
N ALA A 231 8.10 -6.56 16.10
CA ALA A 231 8.77 -7.29 15.02
C ALA A 231 9.16 -8.73 15.40
N ALA A 232 9.43 -9.02 16.68
CA ALA A 232 9.72 -10.37 17.15
C ALA A 232 8.52 -11.34 16.99
N LYS A 233 7.28 -10.83 16.90
CA LYS A 233 6.07 -11.64 16.62
C LYS A 233 5.65 -11.63 15.15
N ALA A 234 6.20 -10.76 14.30
CA ALA A 234 5.92 -10.78 12.86
C ALA A 234 6.54 -12.01 12.16
N ALA A 235 7.61 -12.58 12.71
CA ALA A 235 8.19 -13.85 12.27
C ALA A 235 7.34 -15.08 12.67
N ALA A 236 6.31 -14.92 13.52
CA ALA A 236 5.39 -16.03 13.84
C ALA A 236 4.22 -16.15 12.84
N ALA A 237 4.01 -15.14 11.98
CA ALA A 237 2.96 -15.13 10.95
C ALA A 237 3.42 -15.72 9.59
N THR A 238 4.45 -16.55 9.60
CA THR A 238 5.04 -17.19 8.40
C THR A 238 4.38 -18.54 8.04
N LYS A 239 3.15 -18.79 8.52
CA LYS A 239 2.25 -19.77 7.91
C LYS A 239 1.33 -19.02 6.93
N SER A 240 1.18 -19.53 5.72
CA SER A 240 0.42 -18.95 4.58
C SER A 240 -0.96 -18.38 4.94
N THR A 241 -1.62 -18.94 5.96
CA THR A 241 -2.92 -18.51 6.48
C THR A 241 -2.90 -17.16 7.22
N GLY A 242 -1.78 -16.73 7.81
CA GLY A 242 -1.66 -15.44 8.49
C GLY A 242 -1.59 -14.25 7.52
N ALA A 243 -0.87 -14.40 6.42
CA ALA A 243 -0.76 -13.38 5.37
C ALA A 243 -2.11 -13.11 4.68
N ALA A 244 -2.92 -14.15 4.53
CA ALA A 244 -4.28 -14.13 3.97
C ALA A 244 -5.21 -13.15 4.68
N ALA A 245 -5.30 -13.32 6.00
CA ALA A 245 -6.14 -12.52 6.86
C ALA A 245 -5.71 -11.04 6.89
N TRP A 246 -4.40 -10.77 6.76
CA TRP A 246 -3.85 -9.42 6.65
C TRP A 246 -4.22 -8.71 5.34
N LEU A 247 -4.10 -9.40 4.20
CA LEU A 247 -4.47 -8.83 2.89
C LEU A 247 -5.97 -8.50 2.81
N ALA A 248 -6.82 -9.40 3.31
CA ALA A 248 -8.26 -9.18 3.42
C ALA A 248 -8.59 -7.94 4.27
N ALA A 249 -7.94 -7.77 5.43
CA ALA A 249 -8.13 -6.60 6.29
C ALA A 249 -7.69 -5.28 5.64
N LEU A 250 -6.56 -5.27 4.91
CA LEU A 250 -6.05 -4.06 4.26
C LEU A 250 -6.98 -3.58 3.14
N SER A 251 -7.62 -4.51 2.41
CA SER A 251 -8.57 -4.20 1.34
C SER A 251 -9.79 -3.40 1.83
N GLY A 252 -10.27 -3.65 3.04
CA GLY A 252 -11.38 -2.91 3.65
C GLY A 252 -11.03 -1.44 3.93
N ALA A 253 -9.82 -1.18 4.41
CA ALA A 253 -9.34 0.18 4.67
C ALA A 253 -9.18 1.00 3.38
N VAL A 254 -8.56 0.40 2.35
CA VAL A 254 -8.40 1.03 1.02
C VAL A 254 -9.77 1.34 0.39
N SER A 255 -10.70 0.38 0.45
CA SER A 255 -12.06 0.54 -0.08
C SER A 255 -12.82 1.68 0.62
N THR A 256 -12.63 1.84 1.92
CA THR A 256 -13.26 2.92 2.71
C THR A 256 -12.73 4.30 2.29
N LEU A 257 -11.43 4.42 2.01
CA LEU A 257 -10.82 5.67 1.52
C LEU A 257 -11.29 6.03 0.10
N LEU A 258 -11.42 5.03 -0.78
CA LEU A 258 -11.97 5.22 -2.12
C LEU A 258 -13.45 5.63 -2.06
N ALA A 259 -14.22 5.04 -1.14
CA ALA A 259 -15.61 5.41 -0.87
C ALA A 259 -15.74 6.84 -0.32
N LEU A 260 -14.84 7.28 0.57
CA LEU A 260 -14.77 8.67 1.04
C LEU A 260 -14.63 9.63 -0.14
N ARG A 261 -13.67 9.35 -1.03
CA ARG A 261 -13.39 10.18 -2.20
C ARG A 261 -14.61 10.24 -3.12
N ALA A 262 -15.24 9.10 -3.40
CA ALA A 262 -16.46 9.05 -4.21
C ALA A 262 -17.61 9.85 -3.56
N GLY A 263 -17.82 9.72 -2.24
CA GLY A 263 -18.84 10.47 -1.51
C GLY A 263 -18.60 11.99 -1.52
N LEU A 264 -17.34 12.42 -1.41
CA LEU A 264 -16.97 13.84 -1.52
C LEU A 264 -17.14 14.40 -2.94
N ASP A 265 -16.93 13.58 -3.97
CA ASP A 265 -17.17 13.94 -5.36
C ASP A 265 -18.69 14.03 -5.67
N GLN A 266 -19.55 13.31 -4.93
CA GLN A 266 -21.01 13.36 -5.07
C GLN A 266 -21.72 14.44 -4.24
N ALA A 267 -21.08 14.93 -3.17
CA ALA A 267 -21.68 15.90 -2.25
C ALA A 267 -21.80 17.31 -2.87
N ARG A 268 -22.99 17.92 -2.74
CA ARG A 268 -23.32 19.25 -3.29
C ARG A 268 -23.34 20.36 -2.24
N THR A 269 -23.61 20.02 -0.99
CA THR A 269 -23.64 21.00 0.11
C THR A 269 -22.54 20.75 1.14
N GLY A 270 -22.17 21.78 1.90
CA GLY A 270 -21.20 21.64 2.98
C GLY A 270 -21.68 20.68 4.10
N ARG A 271 -22.99 20.54 4.28
CA ARG A 271 -23.58 19.58 5.23
C ARG A 271 -23.41 18.15 4.75
N GLU A 272 -23.64 17.87 3.47
CA GLU A 272 -23.37 16.55 2.89
C GLU A 272 -21.88 16.18 3.00
N ARG A 273 -20.97 17.10 2.67
CA ARG A 273 -19.51 16.85 2.81
C ARG A 273 -19.13 16.50 4.25
N ARG A 274 -19.62 17.27 5.22
CA ARG A 274 -19.37 16.98 6.65
C ARG A 274 -19.96 15.64 7.08
N ALA A 275 -21.14 15.27 6.57
CA ALA A 275 -21.75 13.97 6.85
C ALA A 275 -20.89 12.82 6.30
N VAL A 276 -20.36 12.96 5.08
CA VAL A 276 -19.47 11.98 4.46
C VAL A 276 -18.17 11.79 5.26
N VAL A 277 -17.48 12.87 5.67
CA VAL A 277 -16.25 12.67 6.46
C VAL A 277 -16.56 12.17 7.87
N ARG A 278 -17.67 12.61 8.49
CA ARG A 278 -18.10 12.12 9.80
C ARG A 278 -18.38 10.61 9.76
N LEU A 279 -19.06 10.13 8.71
CA LEU A 279 -19.30 8.70 8.49
C LEU A 279 -17.98 7.93 8.51
N VAL A 280 -16.99 8.38 7.73
CA VAL A 280 -15.69 7.71 7.62
C VAL A 280 -14.91 7.75 8.93
N ILE A 281 -14.93 8.87 9.66
CA ILE A 281 -14.31 8.95 11.00
C ILE A 281 -14.96 7.95 11.96
N ILE A 282 -16.29 7.86 11.98
CA ILE A 282 -17.01 6.89 12.82
C ILE A 282 -16.62 5.46 12.45
N VAL A 283 -16.56 5.14 11.15
CA VAL A 283 -16.11 3.82 10.65
C VAL A 283 -14.72 3.48 11.17
N PHE A 284 -13.73 4.35 10.93
CA PHE A 284 -12.36 4.10 11.36
C PHE A 284 -12.21 4.03 12.88
N ALA A 285 -12.89 4.89 13.63
CA ALA A 285 -12.85 4.88 15.09
C ALA A 285 -13.42 3.58 15.68
N LEU A 286 -14.53 3.07 15.12
CA LEU A 286 -15.14 1.82 15.56
C LEU A 286 -14.23 0.61 15.28
N PHE A 287 -13.65 0.53 14.08
CA PHE A 287 -12.70 -0.54 13.76
C PHE A 287 -11.40 -0.44 14.56
N ALA A 288 -10.88 0.77 14.79
CA ALA A 288 -9.71 0.97 15.66
C ALA A 288 -10.00 0.57 17.12
N GLY A 289 -11.19 0.89 17.62
CA GLY A 289 -11.65 0.46 18.94
C GLY A 289 -11.75 -1.06 19.05
N LEU A 290 -12.32 -1.74 18.05
CA LEU A 290 -12.37 -3.20 17.99
C LEU A 290 -10.96 -3.81 18.00
N VAL A 291 -10.04 -3.30 17.18
CA VAL A 291 -8.64 -3.74 17.16
C VAL A 291 -7.98 -3.55 18.52
N GLY A 292 -8.24 -2.42 19.19
CA GLY A 292 -7.74 -2.14 20.54
C GLY A 292 -8.27 -3.14 21.58
N VAL A 293 -9.56 -3.49 21.53
CA VAL A 293 -10.15 -4.53 22.40
C VAL A 293 -9.52 -5.89 22.15
N LEU A 294 -9.34 -6.28 20.89
CA LEU A 294 -8.73 -7.57 20.53
C LEU A 294 -7.28 -7.66 21.02
N PHE A 295 -6.49 -6.61 20.80
CA PHE A 295 -5.09 -6.60 21.22
C PHE A 295 -4.95 -6.49 22.75
N GLY A 296 -5.67 -5.56 23.38
CA GLY A 296 -5.66 -5.38 24.83
C GLY A 296 -6.17 -6.60 25.57
N GLY A 297 -7.27 -7.21 25.08
CA GLY A 297 -7.79 -8.46 25.61
C GLY A 297 -6.78 -9.60 25.51
N ARG A 298 -6.06 -9.72 24.38
CA ARG A 298 -5.02 -10.74 24.23
C ARG A 298 -3.88 -10.54 25.22
N GLU A 299 -3.35 -9.33 25.33
CA GLU A 299 -2.24 -9.04 26.25
C GLU A 299 -2.66 -9.21 27.71
N ALA A 300 -3.90 -8.87 28.07
CA ALA A 300 -4.45 -9.14 29.40
C ALA A 300 -4.61 -10.65 29.66
N ALA A 301 -5.10 -11.43 28.68
CA ALA A 301 -5.23 -12.89 28.81
C ALA A 301 -3.87 -13.58 29.01
N LEU A 302 -2.81 -13.07 28.39
CA LEU A 302 -1.44 -13.58 28.56
C LEU A 302 -0.83 -13.19 29.91
N ARG A 303 -1.21 -12.03 30.47
CA ARG A 303 -0.70 -11.56 31.78
C ARG A 303 -1.41 -12.21 32.97
N TRP A 304 -2.70 -12.52 32.82
CA TRP A 304 -3.52 -13.11 33.88
C TRP A 304 -4.14 -14.43 33.42
N PRO A 305 -3.42 -15.56 33.57
CA PRO A 305 -3.89 -16.88 33.13
C PRO A 305 -5.24 -17.28 33.74
N ASP A 306 -5.49 -16.92 35.00
CA ASP A 306 -6.76 -17.23 35.70
C ASP A 306 -7.98 -16.58 35.03
N LEU A 307 -7.77 -15.46 34.32
CA LEU A 307 -8.82 -14.72 33.61
C LEU A 307 -8.87 -15.05 32.11
N GLN A 308 -8.03 -15.97 31.61
CA GLN A 308 -7.91 -16.25 30.19
C GLN A 308 -9.24 -16.67 29.55
N VAL A 309 -9.95 -17.63 30.15
CA VAL A 309 -11.23 -18.15 29.65
C VAL A 309 -12.35 -17.09 29.69
N PRO A 310 -12.65 -16.42 30.83
CA PRO A 310 -13.70 -15.41 30.85
C PRO A 310 -13.39 -14.22 29.93
N LEU A 311 -12.12 -13.84 29.78
CA LEU A 311 -11.72 -12.77 28.87
C LEU A 311 -11.87 -13.17 27.40
N ALA A 312 -11.52 -14.41 27.04
CA ALA A 312 -11.72 -14.93 25.69
C ALA A 312 -13.21 -14.90 25.30
N TRP A 313 -14.12 -15.34 26.18
CA TRP A 313 -15.56 -15.27 25.94
C TRP A 313 -16.08 -13.84 25.87
N SER A 314 -15.58 -12.95 26.73
CA SER A 314 -15.94 -11.52 26.71
C SER A 314 -15.53 -10.86 25.39
N VAL A 315 -14.33 -11.15 24.90
CA VAL A 315 -13.84 -10.67 23.61
C VAL A 315 -14.70 -11.22 22.46
N GLN A 316 -15.06 -12.51 22.48
CA GLN A 316 -15.94 -13.06 21.44
C GLN A 316 -17.35 -12.45 21.48
N ALA A 317 -17.89 -12.17 22.67
CA ALA A 317 -19.18 -11.49 22.79
C ALA A 317 -19.14 -10.09 22.17
N ILE A 318 -18.05 -9.33 22.38
CA ILE A 318 -17.85 -8.03 21.74
C ILE A 318 -17.71 -8.17 20.22
N VAL A 319 -16.96 -9.15 19.75
CA VAL A 319 -16.79 -9.45 18.32
C VAL A 319 -18.13 -9.77 17.65
N VAL A 320 -18.93 -10.64 18.25
CA VAL A 320 -20.27 -11.00 17.75
C VAL A 320 -21.19 -9.79 17.78
N GLY A 321 -21.19 -9.04 18.90
CA GLY A 321 -21.97 -7.80 19.04
C GLY A 321 -21.59 -6.76 17.99
N PHE A 322 -20.31 -6.58 17.69
CA PHE A 322 -19.83 -5.69 16.62
C PHE A 322 -20.26 -6.20 15.24
N SER A 323 -20.15 -7.50 14.99
CA SER A 323 -20.51 -8.13 13.70
C SER A 323 -22.00 -7.97 13.37
N ILE A 324 -22.86 -7.93 14.39
CA ILE A 324 -24.31 -7.68 14.26
C ILE A 324 -24.62 -6.17 14.25
N GLY A 325 -24.01 -5.42 15.16
CA GLY A 325 -24.25 -3.99 15.33
C GLY A 325 -23.76 -3.14 14.17
N TRP A 326 -22.65 -3.53 13.54
CA TRP A 326 -22.05 -2.80 12.42
C TRP A 326 -22.98 -2.70 11.21
N PRO A 327 -23.54 -3.80 10.66
CA PRO A 327 -24.51 -3.72 9.57
C PRO A 327 -25.72 -2.83 9.89
N LEU A 328 -26.26 -2.92 11.12
CA LEU A 328 -27.41 -2.11 11.55
C LEU A 328 -27.08 -0.62 11.63
N LEU A 329 -25.95 -0.29 12.26
CA LEU A 329 -25.45 1.08 12.35
C LEU A 329 -25.16 1.64 10.96
N PHE A 330 -24.47 0.87 10.12
CA PHE A 330 -24.12 1.29 8.76
C PHE A 330 -25.36 1.54 7.91
N TRP A 331 -26.37 0.66 7.99
CA TRP A 331 -27.67 0.86 7.34
C TRP A 331 -28.37 2.14 7.81
N ARG A 332 -28.36 2.41 9.12
CA ARG A 332 -28.90 3.65 9.69
C ARG A 332 -28.16 4.88 9.17
N LEU A 333 -26.83 4.84 9.10
CA LEU A 333 -26.00 5.93 8.60
C LEU A 333 -26.23 6.20 7.10
N LEU A 334 -26.34 5.15 6.28
CA LEU A 334 -26.70 5.28 4.87
C LEU A 334 -28.10 5.91 4.70
N ARG A 335 -29.09 5.46 5.50
CA ARG A 335 -30.44 6.05 5.48
C ARG A 335 -30.42 7.54 5.83
N GLN A 336 -29.70 7.92 6.90
CA GLN A 336 -29.55 9.33 7.30
C GLN A 336 -28.89 10.19 6.22
N SER A 337 -27.91 9.64 5.48
CA SER A 337 -27.28 10.34 4.36
C SER A 337 -28.26 10.65 3.24
N ARG A 338 -29.21 9.75 2.97
CA ARG A 338 -30.23 9.89 1.92
C ARG A 338 -31.34 10.86 2.34
N GLU A 339 -31.76 10.79 3.59
CA GLU A 339 -32.69 11.75 4.19
C GLU A 339 -32.08 13.17 4.18
N LEU A 340 -30.79 13.31 4.53
CA LEU A 340 -30.07 14.58 4.47
C LEU A 340 -30.04 15.16 3.05
N ARG A 341 -29.71 14.35 2.04
CA ARG A 341 -29.71 14.79 0.63
C ARG A 341 -31.08 15.26 0.17
N SER A 342 -32.14 14.52 0.54
CA SER A 342 -33.52 14.90 0.22
C SER A 342 -33.92 16.24 0.87
N ALA A 343 -33.51 16.47 2.13
CA ALA A 343 -33.79 17.69 2.86
C ALA A 343 -32.98 18.89 2.32
N GLU A 344 -31.71 18.69 1.96
CA GLU A 344 -30.87 19.73 1.37
C GLU A 344 -31.36 20.10 -0.03
N ARG A 345 -31.85 19.15 -0.84
CA ARG A 345 -32.47 19.49 -2.13
C ARG A 345 -33.73 20.33 -1.96
N ALA A 346 -34.56 20.03 -0.95
CA ALA A 346 -35.76 20.83 -0.66
C ALA A 346 -35.40 22.25 -0.17
N ARG A 347 -34.31 22.39 0.61
CA ARG A 347 -33.87 23.69 1.15
C ARG A 347 -33.09 24.54 0.16
N ARG A 348 -32.32 23.92 -0.73
CA ARG A 348 -31.37 24.56 -1.64
C ARG A 348 -31.45 23.98 -3.05
N PRO A 349 -32.61 24.07 -3.73
CA PRO A 349 -32.82 23.46 -5.04
C PRO A 349 -31.81 23.96 -6.10
N GLU A 350 -31.30 25.18 -5.95
CA GLU A 350 -30.29 25.77 -6.82
C GLU A 350 -28.98 24.97 -6.88
N ARG A 351 -28.62 24.25 -5.81
CA ARG A 351 -27.41 23.41 -5.74
C ARG A 351 -27.55 22.05 -6.44
N PHE A 352 -28.74 21.69 -6.89
CA PHE A 352 -29.06 20.39 -7.51
C PHE A 352 -29.63 20.53 -8.93
N ARG A 353 -29.37 21.66 -9.60
CA ARG A 353 -29.88 21.94 -10.96
C ARG A 353 -29.24 21.09 -12.04
N ALA A 354 -28.02 20.60 -11.81
CA ALA A 354 -27.29 19.79 -12.79
C ALA A 354 -28.12 18.56 -13.21
N PRO A 355 -28.12 18.19 -14.51
CA PRO A 355 -28.90 17.05 -15.00
C PRO A 355 -28.66 15.77 -14.21
N ALA A 356 -27.42 15.54 -13.74
CA ALA A 356 -27.06 14.36 -12.96
C ALA A 356 -27.59 14.33 -11.52
N ASP A 357 -28.00 15.48 -10.98
CA ASP A 357 -28.52 15.59 -9.62
C ASP A 357 -30.05 15.59 -9.57
N GLN A 358 -30.73 15.57 -10.72
CA GLN A 358 -32.18 15.43 -10.80
C GLN A 358 -32.64 14.02 -10.40
N ARG A 359 -33.83 13.94 -9.80
CA ARG A 359 -34.41 12.65 -9.39
C ARG A 359 -34.55 11.72 -10.59
N ARG A 360 -34.12 10.47 -10.44
CA ARG A 360 -34.14 9.43 -11.49
C ARG A 360 -33.40 9.84 -12.78
N SER A 361 -32.39 10.70 -12.65
CA SER A 361 -31.58 11.11 -13.79
C SER A 361 -30.84 9.93 -14.43
N ARG A 362 -30.98 9.80 -15.75
CA ARG A 362 -30.23 8.81 -16.54
C ARG A 362 -28.72 9.08 -16.56
N SER A 363 -28.25 10.29 -16.26
CA SER A 363 -26.81 10.57 -16.22
C SER A 363 -26.16 10.12 -14.90
N GLY A 364 -26.95 9.91 -13.84
CA GLY A 364 -26.50 9.39 -12.55
C GLY A 364 -26.48 7.86 -12.47
N GLU A 365 -27.00 7.17 -13.49
CA GLU A 365 -27.15 5.73 -13.54
C GLU A 365 -26.65 5.18 -14.89
N TYR A 366 -26.34 3.89 -14.92
CA TYR A 366 -26.07 3.13 -16.13
C TYR A 366 -26.86 1.84 -16.05
N VAL A 367 -27.73 1.62 -17.05
CA VAL A 367 -28.52 0.40 -17.18
C VAL A 367 -28.25 -0.17 -18.56
N SER A 368 -27.78 -1.40 -18.64
CA SER A 368 -27.55 -2.08 -19.92
C SER A 368 -28.87 -2.29 -20.66
N GLY A 369 -28.86 -2.13 -21.99
CA GLY A 369 -30.02 -2.49 -22.83
C GLY A 369 -30.29 -4.00 -22.85
N TRP A 370 -29.25 -4.81 -22.64
CA TRP A 370 -29.35 -6.26 -22.59
C TRP A 370 -29.98 -6.71 -21.27
N ARG A 371 -31.00 -7.56 -21.38
CA ARG A 371 -31.74 -8.12 -20.26
C ARG A 371 -31.72 -9.64 -20.32
N LEU A 372 -31.52 -10.28 -19.17
CA LEU A 372 -31.57 -11.73 -19.01
C LEU A 372 -32.51 -12.05 -17.85
N LEU A 373 -33.51 -12.91 -18.10
CA LEU A 373 -34.59 -13.23 -17.15
C LEU A 373 -35.33 -11.98 -16.63
N GLY A 374 -35.56 -10.99 -17.49
CA GLY A 374 -36.25 -9.74 -17.13
C GLY A 374 -35.41 -8.72 -16.37
N LEU A 375 -34.18 -9.06 -15.98
CA LEU A 375 -33.25 -8.17 -15.27
C LEU A 375 -32.16 -7.63 -16.21
N PRO A 376 -31.70 -6.38 -16.02
CA PRO A 376 -30.59 -5.85 -16.79
C PRO A 376 -29.30 -6.65 -16.50
N LEU A 377 -28.48 -6.85 -17.52
CA LEU A 377 -27.17 -7.47 -17.37
C LEU A 377 -26.28 -6.66 -16.42
N VAL A 378 -26.25 -5.34 -16.59
CA VAL A 378 -25.46 -4.41 -15.79
C VAL A 378 -26.33 -3.24 -15.34
N HIS A 379 -26.34 -2.95 -14.04
CA HIS A 379 -27.01 -1.80 -13.46
C HIS A 379 -26.09 -1.13 -12.43
N ILE A 380 -25.70 0.11 -12.67
CA ILE A 380 -24.76 0.85 -11.82
C ILE A 380 -25.32 2.23 -11.52
N ARG A 381 -25.36 2.62 -10.25
CA ARG A 381 -25.71 3.97 -9.81
C ARG A 381 -24.46 4.70 -9.34
N PHE A 382 -24.16 5.84 -9.97
CA PHE A 382 -23.02 6.71 -9.64
C PHE A 382 -23.42 7.91 -8.78
N ALA A 383 -24.67 8.37 -8.88
CA ALA A 383 -25.18 9.47 -8.07
C ALA A 383 -25.60 8.99 -6.67
N THR A 384 -25.48 9.84 -5.67
CA THR A 384 -26.05 9.52 -4.35
C THR A 384 -27.58 9.49 -4.48
N PRO A 385 -28.24 8.41 -4.05
CA PRO A 385 -29.69 8.32 -4.12
C PRO A 385 -30.38 9.17 -3.06
N ASP A 386 -31.64 9.46 -3.32
CA ASP A 386 -32.53 10.12 -2.39
C ASP A 386 -33.24 9.14 -1.46
N ALA A 387 -33.90 9.68 -0.43
CA ALA A 387 -34.84 8.92 0.36
C ALA A 387 -35.96 8.35 -0.54
N GLY A 388 -36.20 7.04 -0.44
CA GLY A 388 -37.21 6.33 -1.24
C GLY A 388 -36.72 5.70 -2.55
N ASP A 389 -35.54 6.08 -3.07
CA ASP A 389 -35.04 5.47 -4.31
C ASP A 389 -34.81 3.96 -4.18
N PRO A 390 -35.23 3.13 -5.15
CA PRO A 390 -35.10 1.68 -5.07
C PRO A 390 -33.63 1.24 -5.08
N PRO A 391 -33.33 0.02 -4.61
CA PRO A 391 -32.00 -0.56 -4.78
C PRO A 391 -31.68 -0.76 -6.27
N VAL A 392 -30.39 -0.85 -6.57
CA VAL A 392 -29.88 -1.17 -7.90
C VAL A 392 -29.95 -2.69 -8.08
N ILE A 393 -30.73 -3.16 -9.05
CA ILE A 393 -30.94 -4.59 -9.30
C ILE A 393 -30.49 -4.97 -10.72
N GLY A 394 -29.72 -6.04 -10.86
CA GLY A 394 -29.26 -6.59 -12.14
C GLY A 394 -28.54 -7.93 -11.99
N TRP A 395 -27.96 -8.45 -13.07
CA TRP A 395 -27.01 -9.58 -12.96
C TRP A 395 -25.69 -9.13 -12.36
N ILE A 396 -25.21 -7.97 -12.80
CA ILE A 396 -24.10 -7.22 -12.24
C ILE A 396 -24.64 -5.88 -11.72
N ALA A 397 -24.55 -5.65 -10.41
CA ALA A 397 -25.11 -4.47 -9.76
C ALA A 397 -24.07 -3.66 -8.98
N GLY A 398 -24.08 -2.33 -9.10
CA GLY A 398 -23.14 -1.45 -8.41
C GLY A 398 -23.79 -0.19 -7.83
N GLY A 399 -23.55 0.16 -6.57
CA GLY A 399 -24.09 1.40 -5.99
C GLY A 399 -24.09 1.47 -4.46
N ASP A 400 -24.98 2.29 -3.87
CA ASP A 400 -25.15 2.36 -2.42
C ASP A 400 -25.79 1.09 -1.85
N ARG A 401 -26.82 0.58 -2.53
CA ARG A 401 -27.54 -0.67 -2.28
C ARG A 401 -27.65 -1.43 -3.59
N ALA A 402 -26.80 -2.44 -3.76
CA ALA A 402 -26.72 -3.24 -4.97
C ALA A 402 -27.18 -4.68 -4.70
N ILE A 403 -28.07 -5.19 -5.55
CA ILE A 403 -28.54 -6.56 -5.56
C ILE A 403 -28.22 -7.13 -6.94
N GLY A 404 -27.18 -7.94 -7.00
CA GLY A 404 -26.66 -8.53 -8.23
C GLY A 404 -26.80 -10.05 -8.19
N ILE A 405 -27.45 -10.69 -9.15
CA ILE A 405 -27.57 -12.16 -9.14
C ILE A 405 -26.18 -12.82 -9.15
N LEU A 406 -25.32 -12.39 -10.08
CA LEU A 406 -23.97 -12.93 -10.23
C LEU A 406 -22.98 -12.14 -9.38
N PHE A 407 -23.00 -10.82 -9.49
CA PHE A 407 -22.02 -9.94 -8.87
C PHE A 407 -22.64 -8.64 -8.36
N ALA A 408 -22.34 -8.25 -7.14
CA ALA A 408 -22.75 -6.98 -6.57
C ALA A 408 -21.58 -6.26 -5.90
N TRP A 409 -21.47 -4.93 -6.07
CA TRP A 409 -20.56 -4.14 -5.26
C TRP A 409 -21.18 -2.84 -4.74
N GLY A 410 -20.76 -2.38 -3.56
CA GLY A 410 -21.33 -1.16 -3.00
C GLY A 410 -21.14 -0.90 -1.51
N GLY A 411 -21.95 0.02 -0.99
CA GLY A 411 -22.10 0.18 0.47
C GLY A 411 -22.72 -1.08 1.07
N PHE A 412 -23.94 -1.39 0.63
CA PHE A 412 -24.61 -2.68 0.85
C PHE A 412 -24.65 -3.45 -0.48
N ALA A 413 -24.12 -4.67 -0.50
CA ALA A 413 -24.09 -5.53 -1.68
C ALA A 413 -24.66 -6.91 -1.37
N ALA A 414 -25.55 -7.42 -2.22
CA ALA A 414 -26.10 -8.77 -2.10
C ALA A 414 -26.05 -9.51 -3.43
N GLY A 415 -25.57 -10.76 -3.45
CA GLY A 415 -25.45 -11.53 -4.69
C GLY A 415 -24.71 -12.86 -4.60
N GLY A 416 -24.45 -13.52 -5.73
CA GLY A 416 -23.58 -14.70 -5.77
C GLY A 416 -22.18 -14.35 -5.25
N ILE A 417 -21.55 -13.34 -5.85
CA ILE A 417 -20.34 -12.70 -5.35
C ILE A 417 -20.67 -11.26 -4.92
N ALA A 418 -20.40 -10.91 -3.67
CA ALA A 418 -20.73 -9.59 -3.11
C ALA A 418 -19.49 -8.88 -2.55
N VAL A 419 -19.27 -7.62 -2.90
CA VAL A 419 -18.13 -6.79 -2.43
C VAL A 419 -18.64 -5.49 -1.84
N GLY A 420 -18.48 -5.23 -0.54
CA GLY A 420 -18.96 -3.98 0.03
C GLY A 420 -18.61 -3.71 1.49
N ALA A 421 -19.08 -2.59 2.03
CA ALA A 421 -18.93 -2.33 3.47
C ALA A 421 -19.75 -3.34 4.29
N VAL A 422 -20.93 -3.70 3.79
CA VAL A 422 -21.74 -4.84 4.23
C VAL A 422 -22.09 -5.65 3.00
N SER A 423 -21.69 -6.92 2.97
CA SER A 423 -21.90 -7.80 1.83
C SER A 423 -22.55 -9.12 2.24
N VAL A 424 -23.47 -9.61 1.42
CA VAL A 424 -24.21 -10.86 1.64
C VAL A 424 -24.18 -11.70 0.37
N GLY A 425 -23.62 -12.91 0.40
CA GLY A 425 -23.56 -13.74 -0.79
C GLY A 425 -23.06 -15.16 -0.62
N LEU A 426 -22.87 -15.89 -1.72
CA LEU A 426 -22.17 -17.18 -1.67
C LEU A 426 -20.70 -16.96 -1.30
N VAL A 427 -20.07 -16.00 -1.99
CA VAL A 427 -18.74 -15.49 -1.67
C VAL A 427 -18.86 -14.01 -1.38
N SER A 428 -18.46 -13.60 -0.18
CA SER A 428 -18.70 -12.25 0.32
C SER A 428 -17.39 -11.59 0.76
N PHE A 429 -17.14 -10.37 0.30
CA PHE A 429 -15.95 -9.56 0.59
C PHE A 429 -16.36 -8.24 1.22
N GLY A 430 -15.79 -7.86 2.36
CA GLY A 430 -16.15 -6.57 2.93
C GLY A 430 -15.58 -6.19 4.28
N ALA A 431 -16.05 -5.06 4.83
CA ALA A 431 -15.83 -4.77 6.24
C ALA A 431 -16.57 -5.80 7.12
N VAL A 432 -17.81 -6.13 6.76
CA VAL A 432 -18.53 -7.32 7.24
C VAL A 432 -19.04 -8.10 6.02
N GLY A 433 -18.47 -9.28 5.78
CA GLY A 433 -18.86 -10.17 4.68
C GLY A 433 -19.57 -11.41 5.20
N LEU A 434 -20.87 -11.52 4.93
CA LEU A 434 -21.71 -12.67 5.28
C LEU A 434 -21.88 -13.60 4.08
N GLY A 435 -21.56 -14.88 4.21
CA GLY A 435 -21.78 -15.83 3.12
C GLY A 435 -21.44 -17.28 3.41
N LEU A 436 -21.46 -18.13 2.39
CA LEU A 436 -20.89 -19.49 2.53
C LEU A 436 -19.38 -19.40 2.73
N VAL A 437 -18.74 -18.54 1.94
CA VAL A 437 -17.34 -18.10 2.09
C VAL A 437 -17.34 -16.61 2.43
N GLY A 438 -17.09 -16.29 3.71
CA GLY A 438 -17.08 -14.93 4.23
C GLY A 438 -15.65 -14.40 4.37
N LEU A 439 -15.33 -13.31 3.67
CA LEU A 439 -13.99 -12.75 3.56
C LEU A 439 -13.99 -11.26 3.90
N GLY A 440 -12.97 -10.79 4.63
CA GLY A 440 -12.78 -9.35 4.83
C GLY A 440 -12.20 -8.95 6.19
N SER A 441 -12.56 -7.77 6.69
CA SER A 441 -12.19 -7.39 8.06
C SER A 441 -12.90 -8.31 9.08
N ILE A 442 -14.19 -8.55 8.84
CA ILE A 442 -15.00 -9.51 9.58
C ILE A 442 -15.63 -10.46 8.56
N GLY A 443 -15.12 -11.68 8.49
CA GLY A 443 -15.70 -12.75 7.68
C GLY A 443 -16.68 -13.58 8.48
N VAL A 444 -17.90 -13.78 7.97
CA VAL A 444 -18.93 -14.63 8.60
C VAL A 444 -19.42 -15.67 7.60
N GLY A 445 -19.31 -16.97 7.93
CA GLY A 445 -19.76 -18.02 7.01
C GLY A 445 -19.44 -19.46 7.38
N ALA A 446 -19.63 -20.40 6.46
CA ALA A 446 -19.15 -21.78 6.66
C ALA A 446 -17.62 -21.82 6.65
N ILE A 447 -17.02 -21.08 5.70
CA ILE A 447 -15.59 -20.82 5.62
C ILE A 447 -15.42 -19.32 5.84
N ALA A 448 -14.79 -18.94 6.94
CA ALA A 448 -14.59 -17.53 7.31
C ALA A 448 -13.11 -17.17 7.35
N LEU A 449 -12.70 -16.11 6.64
CA LEU A 449 -11.35 -15.55 6.71
C LEU A 449 -11.36 -14.03 6.90
N GLY A 450 -10.48 -13.54 7.77
CA GLY A 450 -10.35 -12.10 7.97
C GLY A 450 -9.48 -11.65 9.14
N ALA A 451 -9.54 -10.38 9.52
CA ALA A 451 -8.98 -9.96 10.82
C ALA A 451 -9.75 -10.63 11.96
N VAL A 452 -11.06 -10.70 11.79
CA VAL A 452 -11.99 -11.45 12.60
C VAL A 452 -12.73 -12.45 11.71
N ALA A 453 -12.88 -13.69 12.17
CA ALA A 453 -13.60 -14.73 11.44
C ALA A 453 -14.58 -15.44 12.36
N ILE A 454 -15.85 -15.56 11.94
CA ILE A 454 -16.90 -16.28 12.65
C ILE A 454 -17.49 -17.31 11.69
N GLY A 455 -17.38 -18.60 11.99
CA GLY A 455 -17.88 -19.59 11.05
C GLY A 455 -17.84 -21.04 11.47
N TYR A 456 -18.13 -21.94 10.53
CA TYR A 456 -17.96 -23.37 10.77
C TYR A 456 -16.46 -23.73 10.87
N ARG A 457 -15.68 -23.23 9.91
CA ARG A 457 -14.21 -23.16 9.97
C ARG A 457 -13.76 -21.71 9.85
N ALA A 458 -12.96 -21.26 10.81
CA ALA A 458 -12.56 -19.86 10.93
C ALA A 458 -11.04 -19.70 10.93
N TRP A 459 -10.51 -18.84 10.06
CA TRP A 459 -9.11 -18.43 10.02
C TRP A 459 -8.99 -16.92 10.15
N ALA A 460 -8.31 -16.45 11.19
CA ALA A 460 -8.21 -15.03 11.46
C ALA A 460 -6.80 -14.57 11.84
N SER A 461 -6.46 -13.33 11.49
CA SER A 461 -5.22 -12.70 11.98
C SER A 461 -5.35 -12.17 13.41
N MET A 462 -6.56 -12.00 13.95
CA MET A 462 -6.75 -11.51 15.32
C MET A 462 -7.68 -12.41 16.13
N SER A 463 -8.90 -12.66 15.66
CA SER A 463 -9.90 -13.42 16.42
C SER A 463 -10.69 -14.38 15.55
N ALA A 464 -10.61 -15.67 15.85
CA ALA A 464 -11.34 -16.72 15.17
C ALA A 464 -12.33 -17.39 16.13
N LEU A 465 -13.59 -17.43 15.72
CA LEU A 465 -14.66 -18.18 16.37
C LEU A 465 -15.20 -19.21 15.39
N GLY A 466 -14.73 -20.45 15.54
CA GLY A 466 -15.12 -21.59 14.72
C GLY A 466 -16.13 -22.48 15.43
N TRP A 467 -17.05 -23.11 14.70
CA TRP A 467 -17.83 -24.21 15.26
C TRP A 467 -16.99 -25.48 15.34
N GLU A 468 -16.38 -25.89 14.22
CA GLU A 468 -15.53 -27.08 14.13
C GLU A 468 -14.07 -26.73 14.45
N THR A 469 -13.49 -25.80 13.68
CA THR A 469 -12.08 -25.43 13.77
C THR A 469 -11.87 -23.93 13.79
N ALA A 470 -10.91 -23.45 14.58
CA ALA A 470 -10.51 -22.04 14.62
C ALA A 470 -8.99 -21.88 14.65
N GLN A 471 -8.46 -21.02 13.78
CA GLN A 471 -7.06 -20.62 13.82
C GLN A 471 -6.97 -19.10 13.93
N GLY A 472 -6.32 -18.60 14.99
CA GLY A 472 -6.28 -17.18 15.30
C GLY A 472 -4.98 -16.74 15.97
N TYR A 473 -4.37 -15.64 15.54
CA TYR A 473 -3.13 -15.13 16.15
C TYR A 473 -3.36 -14.26 17.41
N GLY A 474 -4.61 -14.05 17.80
CA GLY A 474 -4.99 -13.52 19.12
C GLY A 474 -5.80 -14.55 19.89
N PHE A 475 -7.08 -14.67 19.53
CA PHE A 475 -8.02 -15.63 20.12
C PHE A 475 -8.47 -16.66 19.08
N ALA A 476 -8.55 -17.92 19.48
CA ALA A 476 -9.06 -19.02 18.67
C ALA A 476 -9.98 -19.89 19.53
N LEU A 477 -11.29 -19.84 19.28
CA LEU A 477 -12.27 -20.63 20.00
C LEU A 477 -13.00 -21.56 19.04
N ALA A 478 -13.02 -22.86 19.34
CA ALA A 478 -13.76 -23.86 18.57
C ALA A 478 -14.22 -25.05 19.42
N LYS A 479 -15.13 -25.88 18.91
CA LYS A 479 -15.56 -27.09 19.61
C LYS A 479 -14.49 -28.20 19.53
N THR A 480 -13.94 -28.42 18.34
CA THR A 480 -13.07 -29.58 18.07
C THR A 480 -11.60 -29.20 18.17
N ALA A 481 -11.12 -28.29 17.32
CA ALA A 481 -9.71 -27.95 17.23
C ALA A 481 -9.46 -26.43 17.16
N ALA A 482 -8.52 -25.92 17.96
CA ALA A 482 -8.10 -24.53 17.92
C ALA A 482 -6.58 -24.36 17.99
N GLU A 483 -6.02 -23.47 17.17
CA GLU A 483 -4.61 -23.07 17.21
C GLU A 483 -4.48 -21.55 17.35
N GLY A 484 -3.72 -21.11 18.34
CA GLY A 484 -3.51 -19.69 18.62
C GLY A 484 -2.92 -19.42 20.02
N PRO A 485 -2.49 -18.18 20.30
CA PRO A 485 -1.96 -17.83 21.62
C PRO A 485 -2.97 -18.06 22.74
N ILE A 486 -4.23 -17.70 22.51
CA ILE A 486 -5.35 -17.98 23.40
C ILE A 486 -6.30 -18.94 22.66
N ALA A 487 -6.06 -20.25 22.81
CA ALA A 487 -6.84 -21.30 22.16
C ALA A 487 -7.76 -22.01 23.16
N ILE A 488 -9.05 -22.16 22.82
CA ILE A 488 -10.04 -22.91 23.61
C ILE A 488 -10.77 -23.88 22.68
N ALA A 489 -10.50 -25.16 22.83
CA ALA A 489 -11.17 -26.27 22.14
C ALA A 489 -10.90 -27.59 22.86
N ARG A 490 -11.56 -28.68 22.41
CA ARG A 490 -11.21 -30.04 22.88
C ARG A 490 -9.75 -30.39 22.58
N HIS A 491 -9.27 -29.99 21.40
CA HIS A 491 -7.87 -30.05 20.98
C HIS A 491 -7.34 -28.64 20.81
N ALA A 492 -6.55 -28.15 21.76
CA ALA A 492 -6.01 -26.79 21.77
C ALA A 492 -4.48 -26.82 21.70
N ASN A 493 -3.91 -26.27 20.62
CA ASN A 493 -2.45 -26.21 20.39
C ASN A 493 -1.70 -27.57 20.46
N ASP A 494 -2.40 -28.70 20.32
CA ASP A 494 -1.82 -30.04 20.33
C ASP A 494 -1.47 -30.52 18.89
N ALA A 495 -1.00 -31.76 18.77
CA ALA A 495 -0.67 -32.34 17.47
C ALA A 495 -1.93 -32.57 16.61
N ILE A 496 -3.04 -32.99 17.23
CA ILE A 496 -4.32 -33.25 16.55
C ILE A 496 -4.87 -31.95 15.97
N ALA A 497 -4.88 -30.87 16.73
CA ALA A 497 -5.29 -29.55 16.25
C ALA A 497 -4.42 -29.10 15.08
N ARG A 498 -3.10 -29.27 15.18
CA ARG A 498 -2.16 -28.92 14.10
C ARG A 498 -2.38 -29.77 12.85
N GLU A 499 -2.71 -31.05 12.97
CA GLU A 499 -3.02 -31.91 11.83
C GLU A 499 -4.35 -31.54 11.18
N MET A 500 -5.41 -31.31 11.97
CA MET A 500 -6.72 -30.89 11.46
C MET A 500 -6.70 -29.51 10.81
N LEU A 501 -5.82 -28.62 11.28
CA LEU A 501 -5.63 -27.27 10.73
C LEU A 501 -4.54 -27.21 9.66
N ALA A 502 -3.66 -28.21 9.57
CA ALA A 502 -2.67 -28.32 8.50
C ALA A 502 -3.38 -28.72 7.22
N ASN A 503 -3.37 -27.82 6.23
CA ASN A 503 -3.95 -28.08 4.93
C ASN A 503 -2.83 -28.15 3.87
N PRO A 504 -2.30 -29.36 3.55
CA PRO A 504 -1.06 -29.53 2.78
C PRO A 504 -1.13 -29.11 1.30
N HIS A 505 -2.32 -28.77 0.77
CA HIS A 505 -2.53 -28.44 -0.65
C HIS A 505 -2.65 -26.94 -0.96
N LEU A 506 -2.51 -26.06 0.04
CA LEU A 506 -2.99 -24.68 -0.06
C LEU A 506 -1.90 -23.60 -0.10
N ASP A 507 -0.61 -23.87 0.06
CA ASP A 507 0.34 -22.76 0.26
C ASP A 507 0.54 -21.83 -0.96
N ALA A 508 0.72 -22.36 -2.17
CA ALA A 508 0.86 -21.52 -3.37
C ALA A 508 -0.50 -21.05 -3.92
N HIS A 509 -1.47 -21.95 -4.01
CA HIS A 509 -2.79 -21.66 -4.58
C HIS A 509 -3.62 -20.73 -3.69
N THR A 510 -3.49 -20.79 -2.36
CA THR A 510 -4.19 -19.83 -1.48
C THR A 510 -3.60 -18.45 -1.64
N MET A 511 -2.27 -18.30 -1.69
CA MET A 511 -1.66 -16.98 -1.87
C MET A 511 -2.08 -16.33 -3.20
N ILE A 512 -2.14 -17.11 -4.28
CA ILE A 512 -2.67 -16.64 -5.58
C ILE A 512 -4.15 -16.29 -5.45
N PHE A 513 -4.96 -17.15 -4.84
CA PHE A 513 -6.39 -16.89 -4.60
C PHE A 513 -6.61 -15.62 -3.77
N LEU A 514 -5.81 -15.36 -2.75
CA LEU A 514 -5.90 -14.19 -1.87
C LEU A 514 -5.50 -12.90 -2.57
N VAL A 515 -4.46 -12.93 -3.40
CA VAL A 515 -4.09 -11.80 -4.24
C VAL A 515 -5.22 -11.52 -5.23
N ALA A 516 -5.76 -12.55 -5.89
CA ALA A 516 -6.88 -12.42 -6.81
C ALA A 516 -8.13 -11.84 -6.12
N VAL A 517 -8.44 -12.32 -4.91
CA VAL A 517 -9.50 -11.82 -4.04
C VAL A 517 -9.31 -10.35 -3.68
N THR A 518 -8.10 -9.96 -3.30
CA THR A 518 -7.78 -8.58 -2.92
C THR A 518 -7.93 -7.64 -4.11
N ILE A 519 -7.45 -8.07 -5.29
CA ILE A 519 -7.63 -7.34 -6.55
C ILE A 519 -9.12 -7.24 -6.91
N LEU A 520 -9.88 -8.34 -6.79
CA LEU A 520 -11.31 -8.37 -7.08
C LEU A 520 -12.11 -7.47 -6.13
N ALA A 521 -11.67 -7.30 -4.88
CA ALA A 521 -12.31 -6.40 -3.93
C ALA A 521 -12.01 -4.92 -4.23
N ILE A 522 -10.77 -4.58 -4.59
CA ILE A 522 -10.32 -3.19 -4.75
C ILE A 522 -10.63 -2.63 -6.14
N ALA A 523 -10.44 -3.42 -7.21
CA ALA A 523 -10.52 -2.93 -8.59
C ALA A 523 -11.90 -2.37 -8.97
N PRO A 524 -13.04 -3.01 -8.65
CA PRO A 524 -14.36 -2.46 -8.94
C PRO A 524 -14.64 -1.15 -8.19
N VAL A 525 -14.18 -1.05 -6.93
CA VAL A 525 -14.33 0.15 -6.10
C VAL A 525 -13.48 1.31 -6.65
N ALA A 526 -12.25 1.02 -7.07
CA ALA A 526 -11.36 2.00 -7.70
C ALA A 526 -11.92 2.49 -9.04
N ALA A 527 -12.38 1.56 -9.90
CA ALA A 527 -13.03 1.88 -11.16
C ALA A 527 -14.30 2.72 -10.94
N TYR A 528 -15.10 2.38 -9.94
CA TYR A 528 -16.28 3.14 -9.54
C TYR A 528 -15.93 4.55 -9.09
N ALA A 529 -14.96 4.72 -8.20
CA ALA A 529 -14.52 6.04 -7.75
C ALA A 529 -13.99 6.91 -8.90
N ALA A 530 -13.23 6.32 -9.83
CA ALA A 530 -12.77 7.01 -11.04
C ALA A 530 -13.93 7.40 -11.96
N ALA A 531 -14.92 6.51 -12.15
CA ALA A 531 -16.10 6.78 -12.96
C ALA A 531 -17.00 7.88 -12.35
N VAL A 532 -17.21 7.86 -11.04
CA VAL A 532 -17.92 8.92 -10.29
C VAL A 532 -17.26 10.27 -10.55
N ARG A 533 -15.94 10.35 -10.43
CA ARG A 533 -15.20 11.59 -10.70
C ARG A 533 -15.35 12.08 -12.13
N ARG A 534 -15.20 11.18 -13.11
CA ARG A 534 -15.32 11.54 -14.54
C ARG A 534 -16.72 12.03 -14.91
N ARG A 535 -17.76 11.43 -14.33
CA ARG A 535 -19.17 11.73 -14.65
C ARG A 535 -19.75 12.88 -13.83
N LEU A 536 -19.41 12.99 -12.55
CA LEU A 536 -20.06 13.90 -11.59
C LEU A 536 -19.13 14.98 -11.03
N GLY A 537 -17.82 14.91 -11.29
CA GLY A 537 -16.82 15.81 -10.72
C GLY A 537 -16.51 17.06 -11.54
N LYS A 538 -17.14 17.25 -12.71
CA LYS A 538 -16.83 18.35 -13.64
C LYS A 538 -17.46 19.70 -13.28
N ASP A 539 -18.46 19.74 -12.39
CA ASP A 539 -19.21 20.97 -12.06
C ASP A 539 -18.81 21.58 -10.70
N ARG A 540 -17.52 21.49 -10.32
CA ARG A 540 -17.04 21.93 -9.00
C ARG A 540 -16.78 23.43 -8.89
#